data_AF-A0A4R6YQ35-F1
#
_entry.id   AF-A0A4R6YQ35-F1
#
_cell.length_a   1.000
_cell.length_b   1.000
_cell.length_c   1.000
_cell.angle_alpha   90.00
_cell.angle_beta   90.00
_cell.angle_gamma   90.00
#
_symmetry.space_group_name_H-M   'P 1'
#
loop_
_entity.id
_entity.type
_entity.pdbx_description
1 polymer ?
#
loop_
_entity_poly.entity_id
_entity_poly.type
_entity_poly.pdbx_seq_one_letter_code
_entity_poly.pdbx_strand_id
1 'polypeptide(L)'
;MQIALVILISALTGALLAGPWIDWPTSEGLVGVVLMVGAALYMRRHWQQRAAVQGDEPGEPEQEVWHGLASTSLIGAQMLTALLMAGPAMQMHSAASNRLGAMTWTLIGGALLSWYILHRREVVKDERDRAIDARATSLSGMTLALLIIVISVTLGFNPPQRLQAMSHAFLANVLMLTLVVSSLVRHALQLWGYRRDTLDSSA
;
A
#
# COMPACT_ATOMS: atom_id res chain seq x y z
N MET A 1 11.18 -4.51 -14.35
CA MET A 1 11.95 -5.00 -13.18
C MET A 1 11.78 -4.11 -11.96
N GLN A 2 11.74 -2.78 -12.09
CA GLN A 2 11.69 -1.85 -10.95
C GLN A 2 10.40 -1.96 -10.09
N ILE A 3 9.21 -2.10 -10.70
CA ILE A 3 7.94 -2.17 -9.94
C ILE A 3 7.94 -3.32 -8.93
N ALA A 4 8.24 -4.54 -9.39
CA ALA A 4 8.26 -5.73 -8.53
C ALA A 4 9.30 -5.61 -7.42
N LEU A 5 10.47 -5.02 -7.71
CA LEU A 5 11.53 -4.81 -6.72
C LEU A 5 11.08 -3.82 -5.62
N VAL A 6 10.42 -2.72 -5.98
CA VAL A 6 9.89 -1.75 -5.01
C VAL A 6 8.82 -2.39 -4.13
N ILE A 7 7.91 -3.17 -4.73
CA ILE A 7 6.91 -3.94 -3.99
C ILE A 7 7.60 -4.89 -3.01
N LEU A 8 8.57 -5.68 -3.46
CA LEU A 8 9.26 -6.67 -2.63
C LEU A 8 10.02 -6.03 -1.46
N ILE A 9 10.79 -4.97 -1.70
CA ILE A 9 11.54 -4.29 -0.64
C ILE A 9 10.60 -3.65 0.37
N SER A 10 9.55 -2.97 -0.10
CA SER A 10 8.58 -2.31 0.77
C SER A 10 7.76 -3.33 1.56
N ALA A 11 7.37 -4.43 0.91
CA ALA A 11 6.65 -5.53 1.56
C ALA A 11 7.53 -6.25 2.59
N LEU A 12 8.80 -6.51 2.29
CA LEU A 12 9.73 -7.10 3.24
C LEU A 12 9.92 -6.19 4.45
N THR A 13 10.03 -4.87 4.23
CA THR A 13 10.09 -3.88 5.31
C THR A 13 8.82 -3.90 6.15
N GLY A 14 7.64 -3.93 5.52
CA GLY A 14 6.36 -4.01 6.22
C GLY A 14 6.21 -5.29 7.04
N ALA A 15 6.61 -6.43 6.48
CA ALA A 15 6.63 -7.70 7.21
C ALA A 15 7.54 -7.63 8.43
N LEU A 16 8.78 -7.13 8.26
CA LEU A 16 9.74 -6.96 9.37
C LEU A 16 9.23 -6.06 10.49
N LEU A 17 8.43 -5.04 10.19
CA LEU A 17 7.81 -4.18 11.21
C LEU A 17 6.73 -4.90 12.02
N ALA A 18 6.05 -5.90 11.44
CA ALA A 18 5.00 -6.65 12.13
C ALA A 18 5.53 -7.87 12.91
N GLY A 19 6.64 -8.45 12.46
CA GLY A 19 7.13 -9.70 13.02
C GLY A 19 7.97 -9.53 14.28
N PRO A 20 8.09 -10.59 15.11
CA PRO A 20 8.80 -10.57 16.39
C PRO A 20 10.32 -10.69 16.21
N TRP A 21 10.83 -10.46 15.00
CA TRP A 21 12.24 -10.71 14.67
C TRP A 21 13.16 -9.57 15.12
N ILE A 22 12.59 -8.39 15.39
CA ILE A 22 13.32 -7.20 15.79
C ILE A 22 12.62 -6.60 17.01
N ASP A 23 13.34 -6.51 18.12
CA ASP A 23 12.89 -5.77 19.30
C ASP A 23 13.16 -4.28 19.07
N TRP A 24 12.14 -3.58 18.57
CA TRP A 24 12.24 -2.15 18.32
C TRP A 24 12.25 -1.36 19.64
N PRO A 25 13.17 -0.39 19.82
CA PRO A 25 13.21 0.44 21.03
C PRO A 25 12.04 1.44 21.11
N THR A 26 11.30 1.62 20.02
CA THR A 26 10.16 2.54 19.86
C THR A 26 8.96 1.79 19.29
N SER A 27 7.79 2.45 19.20
CA SER A 27 6.63 1.82 18.56
C SER A 27 6.92 1.53 17.08
N GLU A 28 6.63 0.31 16.66
CA GLU A 28 6.95 -0.21 15.33
C GLU A 28 6.27 0.63 14.24
N GLY A 29 5.06 1.14 14.53
CA GLY A 29 4.34 2.08 13.68
C GLY A 29 5.09 3.39 13.44
N LEU A 30 5.76 3.97 14.45
CA LEU A 30 6.53 5.20 14.28
C LEU A 30 7.76 5.00 13.41
N VAL A 31 8.40 3.84 13.51
CA VAL A 31 9.52 3.48 12.62
C VAL A 31 9.06 3.49 11.17
N GLY A 32 7.91 2.86 10.88
CA GLY A 32 7.33 2.87 9.54
C GLY A 32 6.97 4.29 9.06
N VAL A 33 6.43 5.15 9.92
CA VAL A 33 6.15 6.56 9.58
C VAL A 33 7.43 7.31 9.23
N VAL A 34 8.48 7.17 10.04
CA VAL A 34 9.78 7.83 9.80
C VAL A 34 10.38 7.35 8.47
N LEU A 35 10.30 6.06 8.17
CA LEU A 35 10.74 5.52 6.89
C LEU A 35 9.95 6.10 5.71
N MET A 36 8.62 6.17 5.80
CA MET A 36 7.78 6.74 4.74
C MET A 36 8.04 8.23 4.51
N VAL A 37 8.13 9.02 5.60
CA VAL A 37 8.41 10.46 5.53
C VAL A 37 9.82 10.71 5.02
N GLY A 38 10.81 9.95 5.51
CA GLY A 38 12.19 10.01 5.03
C GLY A 38 12.30 9.68 3.54
N ALA A 39 11.60 8.64 3.08
CA ALA A 39 11.54 8.27 1.67
C ALA A 39 10.90 9.36 0.81
N ALA A 40 9.77 9.94 1.25
CA ALA A 40 9.12 11.04 0.52
C ALA A 40 10.01 12.28 0.41
N LEU A 41 10.69 12.66 1.50
CA LEU A 41 11.64 13.78 1.50
C LEU A 41 12.86 13.49 0.61
N TYR A 42 13.38 12.27 0.66
CA TYR A 42 14.48 11.85 -0.20
C TYR A 42 14.08 11.86 -1.68
N MET A 43 12.94 11.25 -2.05
CA MET A 43 12.43 11.26 -3.43
C MET A 43 12.23 12.69 -3.92
N ARG A 44 11.60 13.55 -3.11
CA ARG A 44 11.40 14.96 -3.46
C ARG A 44 12.72 15.66 -3.76
N ARG A 45 13.73 15.50 -2.89
CA ARG A 45 15.06 16.11 -3.11
C ARG A 45 15.78 15.53 -4.32
N HIS A 46 15.73 14.20 -4.48
CA HIS A 46 16.40 13.50 -5.56
C HIS A 46 15.88 13.94 -6.93
N TRP A 47 14.55 14.01 -7.09
CA TRP A 47 13.94 14.45 -8.34
C TRP A 47 14.12 15.94 -8.58
N GLN A 48 13.97 16.80 -7.56
CA GLN A 48 14.29 18.24 -7.71
C GLN A 48 15.72 18.48 -8.20
N GLN A 49 16.69 17.69 -7.75
CA GLN A 49 18.07 17.80 -8.22
C GLN A 49 18.23 17.28 -9.65
N ARG A 50 17.55 16.19 -10.02
CA ARG A 50 17.59 15.65 -11.39
C ARG A 50 16.89 16.54 -12.41
N ALA A 51 15.76 17.13 -12.07
CA ALA A 51 15.08 18.16 -12.84
C ALA A 51 16.05 19.25 -13.31
N ALA A 52 16.89 19.73 -12.39
CA ALA A 52 17.83 20.81 -12.64
C ALA A 52 19.02 20.45 -13.55
N VAL A 53 19.31 19.15 -13.73
CA VAL A 53 20.54 18.68 -14.40
C VAL A 53 20.27 17.96 -15.72
N GLN A 54 19.23 17.12 -15.80
CA GLN A 54 19.05 16.17 -16.91
C GLN A 54 17.74 16.33 -17.70
N GLY A 55 16.68 16.89 -17.11
CA GLY A 55 15.38 17.04 -17.79
C GLY A 55 14.66 15.73 -18.17
N ASP A 56 15.22 14.57 -17.80
CA ASP A 56 14.72 13.22 -18.09
C ASP A 56 14.15 12.57 -16.82
N GLU A 57 13.17 13.24 -16.20
CA GLU A 57 12.54 12.77 -14.97
C GLU A 57 11.10 12.30 -15.18
N PRO A 58 10.65 11.26 -14.46
CA PRO A 58 9.25 10.89 -14.43
C PRO A 58 8.44 12.08 -13.92
N GLY A 59 7.31 12.36 -14.59
CA GLY A 59 6.46 13.47 -14.23
C GLY A 59 5.98 13.38 -12.78
N GLU A 60 5.68 14.52 -12.14
CA GLU A 60 5.23 14.55 -10.74
C GLU A 60 4.08 13.55 -10.45
N PRO A 61 3.06 13.34 -11.32
CA PRO A 61 2.03 12.34 -11.11
C PRO A 61 2.58 10.90 -11.00
N GLU A 62 3.60 10.56 -11.79
CA GLU A 62 4.23 9.23 -11.72
C GLU A 62 5.03 9.06 -10.43
N GLN A 63 5.70 10.11 -9.95
CA GLN A 63 6.45 10.09 -8.68
C GLN A 63 5.51 9.82 -7.49
N GLU A 64 4.34 10.45 -7.47
CA GLU A 64 3.31 10.19 -6.46
C GLU A 64 2.84 8.74 -6.48
N VAL A 65 2.66 8.15 -7.66
CA VAL A 65 2.25 6.75 -7.81
C VAL A 65 3.34 5.80 -7.31
N TRP A 66 4.62 6.08 -7.57
CA TRP A 66 5.74 5.29 -7.03
C TRP A 66 5.75 5.28 -5.50
N HIS A 67 5.55 6.44 -4.87
CA HIS A 67 5.45 6.54 -3.42
C HIS A 67 4.20 5.84 -2.86
N GLY A 68 3.06 5.99 -3.55
CA GLY A 68 1.83 5.29 -3.25
C GLY A 68 2.00 3.76 -3.30
N LEU A 69 2.70 3.24 -4.31
CA LEU A 69 3.02 1.81 -4.44
C LEU A 69 3.86 1.31 -3.26
N ALA A 70 4.92 2.04 -2.90
CA ALA A 70 5.83 1.65 -1.82
C ALA A 70 5.11 1.67 -0.46
N SER A 71 4.40 2.75 -0.14
CA SER A 71 3.66 2.90 1.11
C SER A 71 2.53 1.87 1.25
N THR A 72 1.75 1.64 0.20
CA THR A 72 0.68 0.61 0.23
C THR A 72 1.22 -0.82 0.31
N SER A 73 2.35 -1.11 -0.34
CA SER A 73 3.04 -2.41 -0.21
C SER A 73 3.51 -2.65 1.22
N LEU A 74 4.09 -1.63 1.86
CA LEU A 74 4.54 -1.71 3.25
C LEU A 74 3.37 -1.97 4.20
N ILE A 75 2.30 -1.17 4.09
CA ILE A 75 1.10 -1.32 4.92
C ILE A 75 0.47 -2.70 4.71
N GLY A 76 0.30 -3.11 3.45
CA GLY A 76 -0.30 -4.40 3.11
C GLY A 76 0.46 -5.59 3.68
N ALA A 77 1.79 -5.59 3.56
CA ALA A 77 2.62 -6.66 4.09
C ALA A 77 2.67 -6.67 5.62
N GLN A 78 2.69 -5.49 6.26
CA GLN A 78 2.58 -5.36 7.71
C GLN A 78 1.25 -5.95 8.20
N MET A 79 0.14 -5.55 7.60
CA MET A 79 -1.20 -6.04 7.97
C MET A 79 -1.34 -7.55 7.75
N LEU A 80 -0.90 -8.05 6.59
CA LEU A 80 -0.93 -9.48 6.28
C LEU A 80 -0.12 -10.28 7.30
N THR A 81 1.10 -9.86 7.60
CA THR A 81 1.97 -10.54 8.57
C THR A 81 1.33 -10.54 9.95
N ALA A 82 0.82 -9.39 10.42
CA ALA A 82 0.14 -9.29 11.70
C ALA A 82 -1.12 -10.18 11.78
N LEU A 83 -1.90 -10.28 10.69
CA LEU A 83 -3.07 -11.16 10.61
C LEU A 83 -2.70 -12.63 10.67
N LEU A 84 -1.67 -13.04 9.93
CA LEU A 84 -1.18 -14.42 9.93
C LEU A 84 -0.67 -14.84 11.31
N MET A 85 -0.02 -13.93 12.04
CA MET A 85 0.49 -14.21 13.38
C MET A 85 -0.60 -14.23 14.45
N ALA A 86 -1.59 -13.33 14.36
CA ALA A 86 -2.69 -13.28 15.33
C ALA A 86 -3.71 -14.41 15.13
N GLY A 87 -3.90 -14.85 13.89
CA GLY A 87 -4.82 -15.93 13.53
C GLY A 87 -6.32 -15.54 13.60
N PRO A 88 -7.22 -16.48 13.25
CA PRO A 88 -8.66 -16.22 13.12
C PRO A 88 -9.36 -15.94 14.47
N ALA A 89 -8.85 -16.50 15.57
CA ALA A 89 -9.43 -16.39 16.90
C ALA A 89 -9.00 -15.11 17.66
N MET A 90 -8.65 -14.04 16.93
CA MET A 90 -8.17 -12.77 17.52
C MET A 90 -9.23 -12.17 18.45
N GLN A 91 -8.89 -12.02 19.74
CA GLN A 91 -9.81 -11.46 20.72
C GLN A 91 -10.00 -9.96 20.53
N MET A 92 -11.26 -9.51 20.52
CA MET A 92 -11.64 -8.10 20.47
C MET A 92 -11.28 -7.41 21.80
N HIS A 93 -10.70 -6.21 21.72
CA HIS A 93 -10.18 -5.45 22.88
C HIS A 93 -8.98 -6.09 23.60
N SER A 94 -8.27 -7.02 22.95
CA SER A 94 -6.99 -7.48 23.46
C SER A 94 -5.89 -6.46 23.20
N ALA A 95 -4.82 -6.51 24.00
CA ALA A 95 -3.62 -5.71 23.75
C ALA A 95 -3.08 -5.93 22.32
N ALA A 96 -3.17 -7.17 21.81
CA ALA A 96 -2.75 -7.52 20.46
C ALA A 96 -3.65 -6.88 19.38
N SER A 97 -4.98 -6.95 19.51
CA SER A 97 -5.90 -6.32 18.55
C SER A 97 -5.76 -4.80 18.54
N ASN A 98 -5.60 -4.20 19.72
CA ASN A 98 -5.42 -2.75 19.86
C ASN A 98 -4.09 -2.31 19.27
N ARG A 99 -3.00 -3.06 19.50
CA ARG A 99 -1.69 -2.79 18.89
C ARG A 99 -1.76 -2.87 17.37
N LEU A 100 -2.40 -3.89 16.81
CA LEU A 100 -2.57 -4.03 15.36
C LEU A 100 -3.34 -2.82 14.80
N GLY A 101 -4.50 -2.49 15.37
CA GLY A 101 -5.29 -1.34 14.93
C GLY A 101 -4.53 -0.02 15.02
N ALA A 102 -3.86 0.24 16.16
CA ALA A 102 -3.06 1.44 16.35
C ALA A 102 -1.90 1.52 15.34
N MET A 103 -1.21 0.42 15.10
CA MET A 103 -0.10 0.35 14.15
C MET A 103 -0.58 0.61 12.72
N THR A 104 -1.65 -0.06 12.27
CA THR A 104 -2.23 0.14 10.94
C THR A 104 -2.65 1.59 10.73
N TRP A 105 -3.37 2.20 11.69
CA TRP A 105 -3.76 3.60 11.60
C TRP A 105 -2.58 4.57 11.62
N THR A 106 -1.55 4.27 12.41
CA THR A 106 -0.31 5.06 12.44
C THR A 106 0.37 5.05 11.07
N LEU A 107 0.47 3.89 10.42
CA LEU A 107 1.06 3.78 9.09
C LEU A 107 0.21 4.44 8.00
N ILE A 108 -1.12 4.30 8.07
CA ILE A 108 -2.03 5.04 7.16
C ILE A 108 -1.83 6.55 7.32
N GLY A 109 -1.75 7.05 8.56
CA GLY A 109 -1.45 8.45 8.84
C GLY A 109 -0.08 8.88 8.29
N GLY A 110 0.94 8.03 8.43
CA GLY A 110 2.26 8.24 7.84
C GLY A 110 2.26 8.28 6.32
N ALA A 111 1.48 7.40 5.68
CA ALA A 111 1.32 7.39 4.23
C ALA A 111 0.63 8.67 3.72
N LEU A 112 -0.42 9.13 4.41
CA LEU A 112 -1.09 10.40 4.09
C LEU A 112 -0.16 11.60 4.31
N LEU A 113 0.59 11.63 5.40
CA LEU A 113 1.55 12.69 5.70
C LEU A 113 2.67 12.74 4.65
N SER A 114 3.24 11.58 4.31
CA SER A 114 4.31 11.48 3.31
C SER A 114 3.81 11.81 1.90
N TRP A 115 2.58 11.41 1.55
CA TRP A 115 1.92 11.87 0.32
C TRP A 115 1.75 13.39 0.31
N TYR A 116 1.27 13.99 1.41
CA TYR A 116 1.11 15.45 1.50
C TYR A 116 2.44 16.21 1.33
N ILE A 117 3.54 15.65 1.84
CA ILE A 117 4.89 16.23 1.67
C ILE A 117 5.36 16.19 0.22
N LEU A 118 4.98 15.13 -0.51
CA LEU A 118 5.38 14.92 -1.90
C LEU A 118 4.48 15.68 -2.89
N HIS A 119 3.18 15.76 -2.58
CA HIS A 119 2.15 16.31 -3.45
C HIS A 119 2.31 17.82 -3.68
N ARG A 120 2.28 18.24 -4.94
CA ARG A 120 2.21 19.67 -5.31
C ARG A 120 0.87 19.99 -5.95
N ARG A 121 0.21 21.04 -5.44
CA ARG A 121 -1.12 21.47 -5.89
C ARG A 121 -1.13 22.12 -7.28
N GLU A 122 0.02 22.52 -7.80
CA GLU A 122 0.14 23.32 -9.03
C GLU A 122 0.29 22.46 -10.30
N VAL A 123 0.43 21.14 -10.17
CA VAL A 123 0.62 20.27 -11.33
C VAL A 123 -0.71 19.95 -12.00
N VAL A 124 -0.86 20.42 -13.23
CA VAL A 124 -1.99 20.10 -14.09
C VAL A 124 -1.77 18.70 -14.67
N LYS A 125 -2.61 17.74 -14.26
CA LYS A 125 -2.66 16.41 -14.88
C LYS A 125 -3.12 16.52 -16.32
N ASP A 126 -2.31 15.99 -17.23
CA ASP A 126 -2.59 15.97 -18.66
C ASP A 126 -3.72 14.96 -18.97
N GLU A 127 -4.15 14.88 -20.24
CA GLU A 127 -5.18 13.92 -20.65
C GLU A 127 -4.72 12.46 -20.50
N ARG A 128 -3.42 12.22 -20.65
CA ARG A 128 -2.80 10.89 -20.53
C ARG A 128 -2.87 10.36 -19.10
N ASP A 129 -2.48 11.17 -18.11
CA ASP A 129 -2.55 10.86 -16.68
C ASP A 129 -3.98 10.49 -16.28
N ARG A 130 -4.96 11.23 -16.80
CA ARG A 130 -6.39 10.97 -16.53
C ARG A 130 -6.84 9.64 -17.15
N ALA A 131 -6.40 9.33 -18.37
CA ALA A 131 -6.73 8.07 -19.02
C ALA A 131 -6.12 6.86 -18.28
N ILE A 132 -4.86 6.97 -17.86
CA ILE A 132 -4.17 5.97 -17.04
C ILE A 132 -4.91 5.77 -15.72
N ASP A 133 -5.25 6.85 -15.02
CA ASP A 133 -5.94 6.79 -13.74
C ASP A 133 -7.35 6.19 -13.85
N ALA A 134 -8.11 6.56 -14.87
CA ALA A 134 -9.45 6.01 -15.12
C ALA A 134 -9.40 4.50 -15.36
N ARG A 135 -8.45 4.03 -16.16
CA ARG A 135 -8.27 2.60 -16.44
C ARG A 135 -7.85 1.83 -15.18
N ALA A 136 -6.88 2.36 -14.44
CA ALA A 136 -6.41 1.74 -13.20
C ALA A 136 -7.52 1.70 -12.13
N THR A 137 -8.36 2.74 -12.04
CA THR A 137 -9.49 2.80 -11.13
C THR A 137 -10.56 1.76 -11.48
N SER A 138 -10.90 1.60 -12.76
CA SER A 138 -11.86 0.58 -13.19
C SER A 138 -11.38 -0.85 -12.86
N LEU A 139 -10.12 -1.16 -13.19
CA LEU A 139 -9.55 -2.50 -12.95
C LEU A 139 -9.32 -2.79 -11.46
N SER A 140 -8.91 -1.81 -10.66
CA SER A 140 -8.79 -1.97 -9.20
C SER A 140 -10.16 -2.13 -8.53
N GLY A 141 -11.19 -1.46 -9.05
CA GLY A 141 -12.58 -1.67 -8.66
C GLY A 141 -13.07 -3.09 -8.92
N MET A 142 -12.80 -3.63 -10.12
CA MET A 142 -13.09 -5.03 -10.45
C MET A 142 -12.32 -6.00 -9.54
N THR A 143 -11.06 -5.68 -9.23
CA THR A 143 -10.24 -6.48 -8.31
C THR A 143 -10.84 -6.50 -6.91
N LEU A 144 -11.26 -5.34 -6.40
CA LEU A 144 -11.92 -5.25 -5.09
C LEU A 144 -13.22 -6.05 -5.06
N ALA A 145 -14.07 -5.90 -6.10
CA ALA A 145 -15.31 -6.64 -6.22
C ALA A 145 -15.05 -8.16 -6.22
N LEU A 146 -14.06 -8.62 -6.98
CA LEU A 146 -13.66 -10.03 -7.02
C LEU A 146 -13.18 -10.52 -5.65
N LEU A 147 -12.34 -9.76 -4.94
CA LEU A 147 -11.87 -10.11 -3.59
C LEU A 147 -13.03 -10.21 -2.60
N ILE A 148 -13.99 -9.30 -2.65
CA ILE A 148 -15.20 -9.34 -1.81
C ILE A 148 -16.07 -10.55 -2.14
N ILE A 149 -16.22 -10.90 -3.43
CA ILE A 149 -16.96 -12.10 -3.85
C ILE A 149 -16.26 -13.35 -3.31
N VAL A 150 -14.94 -13.46 -3.47
CA VAL A 150 -14.15 -14.58 -2.95
C VAL A 150 -14.32 -14.72 -1.44
N ILE A 151 -14.24 -13.63 -0.68
CA ILE A 151 -14.48 -13.64 0.77
C ILE A 151 -15.91 -14.09 1.08
N SER A 152 -16.90 -13.51 0.41
CA SER A 152 -18.33 -13.83 0.63
C SER A 152 -18.62 -15.31 0.36
N VAL A 153 -18.09 -15.86 -0.73
CA VAL A 153 -18.19 -17.29 -1.07
C VAL A 153 -17.47 -18.13 -0.02
N THR A 154 -16.25 -17.76 0.36
CA THR A 154 -15.47 -18.49 1.37
C THR A 154 -16.16 -18.51 2.73
N LEU A 155 -16.87 -17.43 3.10
CA LEU A 155 -17.67 -17.37 4.32
C LEU A 155 -18.98 -18.16 4.18
N GLY A 156 -19.67 -18.06 3.04
CA GLY A 156 -20.95 -18.73 2.81
C GLY A 156 -20.85 -20.26 2.71
N PHE A 157 -19.71 -20.79 2.26
CA PHE A 157 -19.49 -22.23 2.09
C PHE A 157 -18.55 -22.85 3.13
N ASN A 158 -18.06 -22.08 4.12
CA ASN A 158 -17.23 -22.65 5.19
C ASN A 158 -18.10 -23.46 6.18
N PRO A 159 -17.61 -24.61 6.70
CA PRO A 159 -18.32 -25.32 7.76
C PRO A 159 -18.48 -24.45 9.02
N PRO A 160 -19.60 -24.57 9.76
CA PRO A 160 -19.91 -23.74 10.92
C PRO A 160 -18.80 -23.67 11.97
N GLN A 161 -18.06 -24.77 12.17
CA GLN A 161 -16.96 -24.86 13.13
C GLN A 161 -15.82 -23.89 12.81
N ARG A 162 -15.55 -23.64 11.52
CA ARG A 162 -14.51 -22.69 11.08
C ARG A 162 -14.98 -21.25 11.18
N LEU A 163 -16.26 -20.98 10.94
CA LEU A 163 -16.84 -19.64 11.05
C LEU A 163 -16.87 -19.17 12.50
N GLN A 164 -17.23 -20.05 13.44
CA GLN A 164 -17.23 -19.72 14.87
C GLN A 164 -15.84 -19.36 15.41
N ALA A 165 -14.78 -19.86 14.77
CA ALA A 165 -13.40 -19.53 15.12
C ALA A 165 -12.95 -18.18 14.57
N MET A 166 -13.68 -17.56 13.62
CA MET A 166 -13.34 -16.26 13.05
C MET A 166 -13.94 -15.14 13.88
N SER A 167 -13.09 -14.32 14.48
CA SER A 167 -13.57 -13.15 15.21
C SER A 167 -13.98 -12.02 14.27
N HIS A 168 -14.90 -11.17 14.74
CA HIS A 168 -15.29 -9.94 14.03
C HIS A 168 -14.08 -9.02 13.76
N ALA A 169 -13.13 -8.95 14.71
CA ALA A 169 -11.91 -8.16 14.56
C ALA A 169 -11.02 -8.71 13.43
N PHE A 170 -10.91 -10.04 13.31
CA PHE A 170 -10.17 -10.66 12.22
C PHE A 170 -10.81 -10.33 10.86
N LEU A 171 -12.13 -10.52 10.73
CA LEU A 171 -12.87 -10.23 9.50
C LEU A 171 -12.76 -8.76 9.07
N ALA A 172 -12.84 -7.82 10.02
CA ALA A 172 -12.67 -6.39 9.74
C ALA A 172 -11.28 -6.09 9.15
N ASN A 173 -10.23 -6.69 9.69
CA ASN A 173 -8.87 -6.52 9.18
C ASN A 173 -8.65 -7.21 7.82
N VAL A 174 -9.30 -8.36 7.57
CA VAL A 174 -9.29 -9.00 6.25
C VAL A 174 -9.96 -8.10 5.20
N LEU A 175 -11.09 -7.48 5.52
CA LEU A 175 -11.75 -6.51 4.63
C LEU A 175 -10.91 -5.25 4.43
N MET A 176 -10.25 -4.75 5.47
CA MET A 176 -9.32 -3.63 5.32
C MET A 176 -8.12 -4.02 4.42
N LEU A 177 -7.60 -5.25 4.55
CA LEU A 177 -6.53 -5.75 3.70
C LEU A 177 -6.96 -5.82 2.23
N THR A 178 -8.22 -6.14 1.90
CA THR A 178 -8.67 -6.13 0.49
C THR A 178 -8.69 -4.73 -0.10
N LEU A 179 -9.01 -3.70 0.69
CA LEU A 179 -8.89 -2.30 0.27
C LEU A 179 -7.44 -1.94 -0.03
N VAL A 180 -6.50 -2.36 0.84
CA VAL A 180 -5.06 -2.11 0.63
C VAL A 180 -4.55 -2.84 -0.61
N VAL A 181 -4.95 -4.10 -0.82
CA VAL A 181 -4.58 -4.87 -2.02
C VAL A 181 -5.14 -4.24 -3.29
N SER A 182 -6.40 -3.82 -3.30
CA SER A 182 -7.00 -3.12 -4.44
C SER A 182 -6.27 -1.80 -4.74
N SER A 183 -5.92 -1.04 -3.70
CA SER A 183 -5.10 0.17 -3.83
C SER A 183 -3.72 -0.14 -4.41
N LEU A 184 -3.04 -1.18 -3.94
CA LEU A 184 -1.75 -1.62 -4.47
C LEU A 184 -1.83 -1.98 -5.96
N VAL A 185 -2.90 -2.70 -6.35
CA VAL A 185 -3.17 -3.02 -7.76
C VAL A 185 -3.38 -1.77 -8.60
N ARG A 186 -4.09 -0.75 -8.10
CA ARG A 186 -4.26 0.53 -8.79
C ARG A 186 -2.90 1.19 -9.08
N HIS A 187 -2.04 1.32 -8.07
CA HIS A 187 -0.72 1.94 -8.25
C HIS A 187 0.16 1.14 -9.22
N ALA A 188 0.14 -0.20 -9.13
CA ALA A 188 0.88 -1.07 -10.03
C ALA A 188 0.40 -0.92 -11.49
N LEU A 189 -0.92 -0.83 -11.71
CA LEU A 189 -1.50 -0.61 -13.04
C LEU A 189 -1.19 0.77 -13.60
N GLN A 190 -1.18 1.81 -12.77
CA GLN A 190 -0.79 3.17 -13.19
C GLN A 190 0.66 3.18 -13.67
N LEU A 191 1.60 2.62 -12.90
CA LEU A 191 3.01 2.53 -13.30
C LEU A 191 3.23 1.65 -14.54
N TRP A 192 2.43 0.59 -14.68
CA TRP A 192 2.47 -0.21 -15.89
C TRP A 192 1.97 0.57 -17.11
N GLY A 193 0.96 1.43 -16.93
CA GLY A 193 0.49 2.38 -17.94
C GLY A 193 1.61 3.34 -18.38
N TYR A 194 2.24 4.04 -17.43
CA TYR A 194 3.36 4.93 -17.71
C TYR A 194 4.52 4.23 -18.44
N ARG A 195 4.84 3.01 -18.02
CA ARG A 195 5.88 2.21 -18.69
C ARG A 195 5.50 1.79 -20.11
N ARG A 196 4.23 1.53 -20.37
CA ARG A 196 3.79 1.14 -21.72
C ARG A 196 3.86 2.34 -22.68
N ASP A 197 3.37 3.49 -22.24
CA ASP A 197 3.34 4.70 -23.07
C ASP A 197 4.76 5.17 -23.44
N THR A 198 5.73 5.03 -22.53
CA THR A 198 7.14 5.35 -22.80
C THR A 198 7.78 4.44 -23.86
N LEU A 199 7.37 3.17 -23.92
CA LEU A 199 7.82 2.25 -24.98
C LEU A 199 7.20 2.63 -26.32
N ASP A 200 5.89 2.94 -26.34
CA ASP A 200 5.16 3.31 -27.55
C ASP A 200 5.66 4.65 -28.14
N SER A 201 6.16 5.58 -27.33
CA SER A 201 6.76 6.84 -27.81
C SER A 201 8.19 6.71 -28.35
N SER A 202 8.85 5.57 -28.12
CA SER A 202 10.25 5.31 -28.53
C SER A 202 10.38 4.46 -29.79
N ALA A 203 9.27 3.94 -30.31
CA ALA A 203 9.16 3.14 -31.53
C ALA A 203 8.74 3.98 -32.73
#